data_AF-A0A3N5L9S1-F1
#
_entry.id   AF-A0A3N5L9S1-F1
#
_cell.length_a   1.000
_cell.length_b   1.000
_cell.length_c   1.000
_cell.angle_alpha   90.00
_cell.angle_beta   90.00
_cell.angle_gamma   90.00
#
_symmetry.space_group_name_H-M   'P 1'
#
loop_
_entity.id
_entity.type
_entity.pdbx_description
1 polymer ?
#
loop_
_entity_poly.entity_id
_entity_poly.type
_entity_poly.pdbx_seq_one_letter_code
_entity_poly.pdbx_strand_id
1 'polypeptide(L)'
;MGAGLDGIEVDVAAWVARYLDESRREIKANYAYNMSLNLESFLDILKYAPGTEEYAVLWAIEHIHQTYAGSYDTIVFDTPPTALALRFLAMPSLSILWMQALAKLRGQILAKRQTLLRVNPSATVLKGATDKKEDRVYGKLTSIQKRLHSLHDLFTRESYLTVVMNPDELSLAESLRIREELDRLGLRLRSVCLNKALPAAAIPDALSERFRDFPIFISDLRQGGIQGQEGLAQVDVSGLVRHLSQS
;
A
#
# COMPACT_ATOMS: atom_id res chain seq x y z
N MET A 1 19.79 -2.80 -18.66
CA MET A 1 18.41 -3.20 -19.02
C MET A 1 18.16 -2.76 -20.46
N GLY A 2 17.16 -3.31 -21.16
CA GLY A 2 16.87 -2.93 -22.56
C GLY A 2 16.42 -1.47 -22.64
N ALA A 3 16.44 -0.87 -23.84
CA ALA A 3 15.88 0.47 -24.02
C ALA A 3 14.40 0.50 -23.57
N GLY A 4 14.06 1.40 -22.64
CA GLY A 4 12.68 1.58 -22.15
C GLY A 4 12.27 0.71 -20.96
N LEU A 5 13.20 0.01 -20.29
CA LEU A 5 12.92 -0.72 -19.05
C LEU A 5 13.96 -0.39 -17.99
N ASP A 6 13.50 0.05 -16.83
CA ASP A 6 14.30 0.25 -15.63
C ASP A 6 13.75 -0.59 -14.48
N GLY A 7 14.61 -0.93 -13.52
CA GLY A 7 14.26 -1.75 -12.38
C GLY A 7 14.92 -1.24 -11.12
N ILE A 8 14.14 -1.19 -10.04
CA ILE A 8 14.60 -0.80 -8.71
C ILE A 8 14.14 -1.87 -7.72
N GLU A 9 15.00 -2.19 -6.77
CA GLU A 9 14.65 -3.06 -5.64
C GLU A 9 14.42 -2.18 -4.40
N VAL A 10 13.27 -2.39 -3.75
CA VAL A 10 12.89 -1.61 -2.58
C VAL A 10 13.40 -2.28 -1.32
N ASP A 11 14.37 -1.65 -0.66
CA ASP A 11 14.79 -2.05 0.69
C ASP A 11 13.74 -1.59 1.72
N VAL A 12 12.83 -2.51 2.07
CA VAL A 12 11.76 -2.27 3.05
C VAL A 12 12.33 -1.86 4.41
N ALA A 13 13.46 -2.45 4.84
CA ALA A 13 14.07 -2.12 6.12
C ALA A 13 14.59 -0.67 6.14
N ALA A 14 15.17 -0.21 5.03
CA ALA A 14 15.58 1.19 4.87
C ALA A 14 14.37 2.14 4.90
N TRP A 15 13.24 1.77 4.27
CA TRP A 15 12.01 2.55 4.31
C TRP A 15 11.39 2.62 5.70
N VAL A 16 11.40 1.52 6.45
CA VAL A 16 10.97 1.50 7.86
C VAL A 16 11.84 2.43 8.70
N ALA A 17 13.17 2.36 8.55
CA ALA A 17 14.09 3.22 9.28
C ALA A 17 13.85 4.71 8.96
N ARG A 18 13.68 5.04 7.67
CA ARG A 18 13.35 6.40 7.23
C ARG A 18 12.04 6.89 7.82
N TYR A 19 11.01 6.04 7.85
CA TYR A 19 9.68 6.40 8.36
C TYR A 19 9.72 6.71 9.86
N LEU A 20 10.42 5.89 10.63
CA LEU A 20 10.57 6.06 12.07
C LEU A 20 11.38 7.32 12.40
N ASP A 21 12.45 7.61 11.65
CA ASP A 21 13.25 8.82 11.84
C ASP A 21 12.45 10.09 11.51
N GLU A 22 11.70 10.11 10.40
CA GLU A 22 10.83 11.25 10.06
C GLU A 22 9.74 11.45 11.13
N SER A 23 9.09 10.37 11.56
CA SER A 23 8.08 10.39 12.62
C SER A 23 8.66 10.91 13.94
N ARG A 24 9.87 10.47 14.32
CA ARG A 24 10.59 10.93 15.51
C ARG A 24 10.85 12.44 15.46
N ARG A 25 11.37 12.94 14.33
CA ARG A 25 11.63 14.37 14.14
C ARG A 25 10.36 15.20 14.24
N GLU A 26 9.29 14.74 13.60
CA GLU A 26 7.99 15.42 13.63
C GLU A 26 7.38 15.46 15.03
N ILE A 27 7.37 14.34 15.76
CA ILE A 27 6.81 14.30 17.10
C ILE A 27 7.61 15.20 18.04
N LYS A 28 8.95 15.18 17.97
CA LYS A 28 9.80 16.12 18.73
C LYS A 28 9.45 17.57 18.42
N ALA A 29 9.33 17.93 17.15
CA ALA A 29 9.01 19.29 16.74
C ALA A 29 7.60 19.75 17.18
N ASN A 30 6.66 18.83 17.38
CA ASN A 30 5.28 19.13 17.76
C ASN A 30 5.02 19.05 19.29
N TYR A 31 5.81 18.28 20.03
CA TYR A 31 5.59 17.99 21.46
C TYR A 31 6.72 18.43 22.40
N ALA A 32 7.76 19.11 21.89
CA ALA A 32 8.87 19.66 22.69
C ALA A 32 8.44 20.50 23.91
N TYR A 33 7.22 21.05 23.92
CA TYR A 33 6.69 21.88 25.01
C TYR A 33 6.04 21.10 26.17
N ASN A 34 5.77 19.79 26.04
CA ASN A 34 5.12 18.97 27.08
C ASN A 34 6.06 17.86 27.56
N MET A 35 7.12 18.23 28.28
CA MET A 35 8.06 17.25 28.85
C MET A 35 7.54 16.67 30.17
N SER A 36 6.96 15.47 30.08
CA SER A 36 7.10 14.40 31.10
C SER A 36 6.98 12.99 30.50
N LEU A 37 6.90 12.85 29.18
CA LEU A 37 6.72 11.56 28.52
C LEU A 37 8.09 11.04 28.04
N ASN A 38 8.42 9.80 28.38
CA ASN A 38 9.57 9.07 27.83
C ASN A 38 9.28 8.68 26.37
N LEU A 39 9.18 9.70 25.51
CA LEU A 39 8.80 9.56 24.11
C LEU A 39 9.83 8.74 23.32
N GLU A 40 11.11 8.84 23.68
CA GLU A 40 12.18 8.05 23.05
C GLU A 40 11.91 6.55 23.21
N SER A 41 11.58 6.10 24.42
CA SER A 41 11.26 4.69 24.66
C SER A 41 10.03 4.23 23.90
N PHE A 42 9.00 5.07 23.73
CA PHE A 42 7.84 4.73 22.89
C PHE A 42 8.22 4.63 21.41
N LEU A 43 9.07 5.53 20.92
CA LEU A 43 9.53 5.55 19.53
C LEU A 43 10.41 4.33 19.20
N ASP A 44 11.23 3.88 20.14
CA ASP A 44 12.05 2.68 19.94
C ASP A 44 11.21 1.40 19.83
N ILE A 45 10.05 1.35 20.49
CA ILE A 45 9.10 0.23 20.40
C ILE A 45 8.28 0.29 19.10
N LEU A 46 8.03 1.48 18.54
CA LEU A 46 7.23 1.63 17.31
C LEU A 46 7.80 0.86 16.11
N LYS A 47 9.11 0.59 16.07
CA LYS A 47 9.71 -0.28 15.04
C LYS A 47 9.07 -1.67 14.98
N TYR A 48 8.66 -2.19 16.13
CA TYR A 48 8.08 -3.52 16.27
C TYR A 48 6.55 -3.49 16.31
N ALA A 49 5.94 -2.31 16.18
CA ALA A 49 4.49 -2.18 16.19
C ALA A 49 3.92 -2.80 14.90
N PRO A 50 2.85 -3.60 15.00
CA PRO A 50 2.09 -4.06 13.83
C PRO A 50 1.64 -2.86 12.99
N GLY A 51 1.80 -2.94 11.67
CA GLY A 51 1.46 -1.85 10.76
C GLY A 51 2.64 -0.99 10.34
N THR A 52 3.75 -0.95 11.09
CA THR A 52 4.91 -0.10 10.77
C THR A 52 5.54 -0.47 9.43
N GLU A 53 5.72 -1.77 9.19
CA GLU A 53 6.28 -2.27 7.92
C GLU A 53 5.32 -2.00 6.77
N GLU A 54 4.03 -2.25 6.95
CA GLU A 54 3.02 -2.00 5.94
C GLU A 54 2.91 -0.51 5.58
N TYR A 55 2.99 0.38 6.56
CA TYR A 55 3.04 1.83 6.32
C TYR A 55 4.30 2.25 5.57
N ALA A 56 5.45 1.65 5.88
CA ALA A 56 6.69 1.93 5.18
C ALA A 56 6.62 1.51 3.70
N VAL A 57 6.02 0.34 3.42
CA VAL A 57 5.76 -0.11 2.04
C VAL A 57 4.80 0.83 1.32
N LEU A 58 3.69 1.23 1.95
CA LEU A 58 2.78 2.23 1.37
C LEU A 58 3.48 3.53 1.01
N TRP A 59 4.39 3.98 1.87
CA TRP A 59 5.14 5.20 1.63
C TRP A 59 6.17 5.05 0.51
N ALA A 60 6.80 3.89 0.39
CA ALA A 60 7.66 3.56 -0.74
C ALA A 60 6.88 3.59 -2.06
N ILE A 61 5.70 2.96 -2.10
CA ILE A 61 4.80 2.96 -3.26
C ILE A 61 4.40 4.39 -3.63
N GLU A 62 3.95 5.18 -2.65
CA GLU A 62 3.58 6.58 -2.88
C GLU A 62 4.75 7.39 -3.44
N HIS A 63 5.95 7.22 -2.88
CA HIS A 63 7.14 7.93 -3.33
C HIS A 63 7.54 7.55 -4.74
N ILE A 64 7.55 6.26 -5.07
CA ILE A 64 7.86 5.75 -6.41
C ILE A 64 6.84 6.28 -7.41
N HIS A 65 5.55 6.19 -7.11
CA HIS A 65 4.50 6.71 -7.97
C HIS A 65 4.65 8.21 -8.20
N GLN A 66 4.82 9.03 -7.15
CA GLN A 66 5.01 10.48 -7.28
C GLN A 66 6.27 10.86 -8.06
N THR A 67 7.33 10.08 -7.93
CA THR A 67 8.62 10.37 -8.58
C THR A 67 8.61 10.00 -10.06
N TYR A 68 7.96 8.89 -10.42
CA TYR A 68 8.13 8.25 -11.72
C TYR A 68 6.88 8.22 -12.59
N ALA A 69 5.68 8.47 -12.07
CA ALA A 69 4.45 8.44 -12.88
C ALA A 69 4.41 9.46 -14.03
N GLY A 70 5.21 10.53 -13.95
CA GLY A 70 5.36 11.49 -15.04
C GLY A 70 6.41 11.13 -16.10
N SER A 71 7.27 10.14 -15.81
CA SER A 71 8.42 9.77 -16.64
C SER A 71 8.29 8.38 -17.26
N TYR A 72 7.36 7.56 -16.77
CA TYR A 72 7.11 6.20 -17.24
C TYR A 72 5.64 6.02 -17.57
N ASP A 73 5.36 5.33 -18.68
CA ASP A 73 3.99 5.00 -19.08
C ASP A 73 3.33 3.98 -18.13
N THR A 74 4.12 3.12 -17.48
CA THR A 74 3.64 2.08 -16.57
C THR A 74 4.66 1.79 -15.49
N ILE A 75 4.18 1.61 -14.26
CA ILE A 75 4.98 1.17 -13.12
C ILE A 75 4.42 -0.17 -12.65
N VAL A 76 5.27 -1.19 -12.60
CA VAL A 76 4.90 -2.54 -12.15
C VAL A 76 5.50 -2.79 -10.77
N PHE A 77 4.65 -3.17 -9.82
CA PHE A 77 5.07 -3.59 -8.48
C PHE A 77 5.06 -5.11 -8.39
N ASP A 78 6.23 -5.72 -8.21
CA ASP A 78 6.35 -7.14 -7.83
C ASP A 78 6.23 -7.24 -6.30
N THR A 79 5.10 -7.78 -5.84
CA THR A 79 4.77 -7.78 -4.41
C THR A 79 5.26 -9.05 -3.72
N PRO A 80 5.63 -8.97 -2.43
CA PRO A 80 5.87 -10.17 -1.61
C PRO A 80 4.69 -11.15 -1.64
N PRO A 81 4.89 -12.43 -1.28
CA PRO A 81 3.84 -13.44 -1.35
C PRO A 81 2.59 -13.06 -0.55
N THR A 82 1.45 -13.34 -1.18
CA THR A 82 0.06 -13.23 -0.77
C THR A 82 -0.26 -12.51 0.54
N ALA A 83 -0.05 -13.17 1.68
CA ALA A 83 -0.53 -12.68 2.97
C ALA A 83 0.17 -11.37 3.38
N LEU A 84 1.43 -11.18 2.99
CA LEU A 84 2.15 -9.94 3.30
C LEU A 84 1.67 -8.78 2.42
N ALA A 85 1.39 -9.04 1.15
CA ALA A 85 0.88 -8.04 0.22
C ALA A 85 -0.52 -7.53 0.59
N LEU A 86 -1.43 -8.45 0.91
CA LEU A 86 -2.80 -8.11 1.29
C LEU A 86 -2.86 -7.20 2.53
N ARG A 87 -1.90 -7.33 3.46
CA ARG A 87 -1.84 -6.49 4.65
C ARG A 87 -1.65 -5.02 4.29
N PHE A 88 -0.65 -4.67 3.49
CA PHE A 88 -0.45 -3.26 3.11
C PHE A 88 -1.52 -2.77 2.12
N LEU A 89 -2.06 -3.64 1.26
CA LEU A 89 -3.18 -3.27 0.38
C LEU A 89 -4.46 -2.92 1.16
N ALA A 90 -4.68 -3.56 2.32
CA ALA A 90 -5.78 -3.25 3.22
C ALA A 90 -5.58 -1.99 4.06
N MET A 91 -4.34 -1.56 4.25
CA MET A 91 -4.01 -0.48 5.19
C MET A 91 -4.69 0.87 4.86
N PRO A 92 -4.80 1.33 3.59
CA PRO A 92 -5.43 2.60 3.29
C PRO A 92 -6.88 2.68 3.79
N SER A 93 -7.71 1.68 3.48
CA SER A 93 -9.12 1.66 3.86
C SER A 93 -9.31 1.59 5.38
N LEU A 94 -8.57 0.72 6.07
CA LEU A 94 -8.63 0.60 7.53
C LEU A 94 -8.14 1.86 8.25
N SER A 95 -7.04 2.45 7.75
CA SER A 95 -6.38 3.58 8.42
C SER A 95 -7.14 4.90 8.26
N ILE A 96 -7.87 5.07 7.16
CA ILE A 96 -8.72 6.26 6.95
C ILE A 96 -9.72 6.44 8.09
N LEU A 97 -10.39 5.36 8.52
CA LEU A 97 -11.37 5.39 9.60
C LEU A 97 -10.74 5.82 10.93
N TRP A 98 -9.56 5.29 11.24
CA TRP A 98 -8.79 5.69 12.42
C TRP A 98 -8.37 7.16 12.37
N MET A 99 -7.89 7.65 11.23
CA MET A 99 -7.50 9.05 11.07
C MET A 99 -8.69 9.99 11.26
N GLN A 100 -9.87 9.64 10.74
CA GLN A 100 -11.10 10.41 10.93
C GLN A 100 -11.51 10.47 12.42
N ALA A 101 -11.45 9.33 13.12
CA ALA A 101 -11.77 9.28 14.55
C ALA A 101 -10.80 10.13 15.38
N LEU A 102 -9.49 10.05 15.10
CA LEU A 102 -8.47 10.84 15.78
C LEU A 102 -8.61 12.34 15.49
N ALA A 103 -8.90 12.72 14.24
CA ALA A 103 -9.14 14.12 13.88
C ALA A 103 -10.39 14.67 14.58
N LYS A 104 -11.46 13.88 14.68
CA LYS A 104 -12.67 14.24 15.43
C LYS A 104 -12.36 14.44 16.91
N LEU A 105 -11.65 13.51 17.53
CA LEU A 105 -11.22 13.62 18.93
C LEU A 105 -10.37 14.87 19.16
N ARG A 106 -9.40 15.15 18.27
CA ARG A 106 -8.57 16.36 18.35
C ARG A 106 -9.41 17.63 18.24
N GLY A 107 -10.39 17.65 17.34
CA GLY A 107 -11.33 18.76 17.21
C GLY A 107 -12.14 19.01 18.50
N GLN A 108 -12.57 17.96 19.20
CA GLN A 108 -13.26 18.09 20.49
C GLN A 108 -12.36 18.64 21.59
N ILE A 109 -11.08 18.24 21.62
CA ILE A 109 -10.08 18.78 22.55
C ILE A 109 -9.90 20.29 22.33
N LEU A 110 -9.76 20.72 21.07
CA LEU A 110 -9.61 22.13 20.72
C LEU A 110 -10.84 22.96 21.09
N ALA A 111 -12.05 22.44 20.82
CA ALA A 111 -13.29 23.11 21.21
C ALA A 111 -13.40 23.29 22.73
N LYS A 112 -13.05 22.26 23.52
CA LYS A 112 -13.02 22.37 24.99
C LYS A 112 -12.01 23.41 25.47
N ARG A 113 -10.82 23.48 24.86
CA ARG A 113 -9.81 24.51 25.17
C ARG A 113 -10.34 25.91 24.90
N GLN A 114 -10.99 26.11 23.76
CA GLN A 114 -11.58 27.41 23.42
C GLN A 114 -12.68 27.82 24.41
N THR A 115 -13.53 26.90 24.86
CA THR A 115 -14.53 27.17 25.90
C THR A 115 -13.89 27.55 27.23
N LEU A 116 -12.87 26.81 27.68
CA LEU A 116 -12.16 27.12 28.92
C LEU A 116 -11.51 28.50 28.87
N LEU A 117 -10.94 28.87 27.73
CA LEU A 117 -10.39 30.20 27.47
C LEU A 117 -11.41 31.33 27.63
N ARG A 118 -12.62 31.11 27.13
CA ARG A 118 -13.72 32.09 27.24
C ARG A 118 -14.19 32.25 28.68
N VAL A 119 -14.14 31.18 29.47
CA VAL A 119 -14.59 31.18 30.88
C VAL A 119 -13.50 31.68 31.83
N ASN A 120 -12.23 31.38 31.55
CA ASN A 120 -11.09 31.82 32.34
C ASN A 120 -9.91 32.20 31.43
N PRO A 121 -9.81 33.49 31.02
CA PRO A 121 -8.74 33.96 30.14
C PRO A 121 -7.33 33.79 30.71
N SER A 122 -7.21 33.67 32.04
CA SER A 122 -5.95 33.52 32.77
C SER A 122 -5.51 32.07 32.94
N ALA A 123 -6.29 31.09 32.43
CA ALA A 123 -6.00 29.68 32.61
C ALA A 123 -4.72 29.26 31.85
N THR A 124 -3.68 28.86 32.58
CA THR A 124 -2.37 28.45 32.03
C THR A 124 -2.38 27.16 31.20
N VAL A 125 -3.54 26.50 31.03
CA VAL A 125 -3.76 25.22 30.29
C VAL A 125 -3.62 25.39 28.77
N LEU A 126 -3.07 26.52 28.31
CA LEU A 126 -3.14 27.03 26.94
C LEU A 126 -1.79 27.14 26.24
N LYS A 127 -0.80 26.36 26.65
CA LYS A 127 0.39 26.18 25.80
C LYS A 127 -0.02 25.30 24.60
N GLY A 128 -0.41 25.93 23.50
CA GLY A 128 -0.71 25.29 22.21
C GLY A 128 -1.90 25.91 21.47
N ALA A 129 -2.14 25.44 20.24
CA ALA A 129 -3.20 25.94 19.38
C ALA A 129 -4.60 25.71 19.98
N THR A 130 -5.50 26.66 19.69
CA THR A 130 -6.91 26.66 20.07
C THR A 130 -7.84 26.64 18.86
N ASP A 131 -7.36 27.05 17.70
CA ASP A 131 -8.02 26.88 16.41
C ASP A 131 -7.48 25.62 15.71
N LYS A 132 -8.36 24.90 15.02
CA LYS A 132 -8.00 23.78 14.13
C LYS A 132 -7.02 24.18 13.04
N LYS A 133 -7.14 25.40 12.49
CA LYS A 133 -6.29 25.89 11.41
C LYS A 133 -4.84 26.07 11.83
N GLU A 134 -4.62 26.37 13.10
CA GLU A 134 -3.30 26.59 13.70
C GLU A 134 -2.78 25.34 14.41
N ASP A 135 -3.61 24.31 14.55
CA ASP A 135 -3.25 23.08 15.24
C ASP A 135 -2.46 22.12 14.34
N ARG A 136 -1.15 22.06 14.57
CA ARG A 136 -0.22 21.19 13.83
C ARG A 136 -0.62 19.72 13.86
N VAL A 137 -1.18 19.23 14.97
CA VAL A 137 -1.62 17.83 15.11
C VAL A 137 -2.83 17.56 14.22
N TYR A 138 -3.85 18.43 14.25
CA TYR A 138 -5.01 18.33 13.38
C TYR A 138 -4.60 18.39 11.90
N GLY A 139 -3.75 19.34 11.53
CA GLY A 139 -3.21 19.46 10.18
C GLY A 139 -2.49 18.19 9.71
N LYS A 140 -1.68 17.57 10.57
CA LYS A 140 -1.00 16.30 10.25
C LYS A 140 -1.98 15.14 10.07
N LEU A 141 -2.96 14.99 10.96
CA LEU A 141 -3.98 13.94 10.83
C LEU A 141 -4.75 14.06 9.51
N THR A 142 -5.12 15.29 9.12
CA THR A 142 -5.76 15.54 7.82
C THR A 142 -4.82 15.26 6.64
N SER A 143 -3.53 15.60 6.75
CA SER A 143 -2.54 15.30 5.72
C SER A 143 -2.34 13.79 5.51
N ILE A 144 -2.23 13.01 6.61
CA ILE A 144 -2.13 11.55 6.54
C ILE A 144 -3.40 10.98 5.91
N GLN A 145 -4.57 11.45 6.35
CA GLN A 145 -5.84 11.04 5.76
C GLN A 145 -5.86 11.27 4.24
N LYS A 146 -5.44 12.45 3.75
CA LYS A 146 -5.39 12.75 2.31
C LYS A 146 -4.48 11.80 1.54
N ARG A 147 -3.29 11.51 2.07
CA ARG A 147 -2.33 10.55 1.47
C ARG A 147 -2.93 9.15 1.39
N LEU A 148 -3.58 8.70 2.46
CA LEU A 148 -4.25 7.39 2.48
C LEU A 148 -5.41 7.31 1.47
N HIS A 149 -6.20 8.37 1.27
CA HIS A 149 -7.22 8.38 0.22
C HIS A 149 -6.60 8.31 -1.18
N SER A 150 -5.48 9.02 -1.40
CA SER A 150 -4.78 9.00 -2.68
C SER A 150 -4.25 7.59 -2.99
N LEU A 151 -3.66 6.91 -2.00
CA LEU A 151 -3.23 5.52 -2.13
C LEU A 151 -4.40 4.55 -2.34
N HIS A 152 -5.51 4.76 -1.62
CA HIS A 152 -6.72 3.96 -1.81
C HIS A 152 -7.26 4.09 -3.24
N ASP A 153 -7.34 5.31 -3.77
CA ASP A 153 -7.78 5.56 -5.14
C ASP A 153 -6.80 4.98 -6.17
N LEU A 154 -5.49 5.12 -5.93
CA LEU A 154 -4.45 4.51 -6.75
C LEU A 154 -4.69 2.99 -6.87
N PHE A 155 -4.92 2.29 -5.76
CA PHE A 155 -5.11 0.84 -5.78
C PHE A 155 -6.46 0.39 -6.34
N THR A 156 -7.53 1.12 -6.06
CA THR A 156 -8.90 0.71 -6.43
C THR A 156 -9.31 1.13 -7.84
N ARG A 157 -8.76 2.23 -8.35
CA ARG A 157 -9.23 2.88 -9.60
C ARG A 157 -8.18 2.93 -10.70
N GLU A 158 -6.93 3.13 -10.33
CA GLU A 158 -5.84 3.41 -11.28
C GLU A 158 -4.91 2.21 -11.49
N SER A 159 -5.01 1.21 -10.62
CA SER A 159 -4.15 0.02 -10.66
C SER A 159 -4.82 -1.16 -11.37
N TYR A 160 -3.98 -1.95 -12.04
CA TYR A 160 -4.34 -3.20 -12.66
C TYR A 160 -3.74 -4.37 -11.86
N LEU A 161 -4.58 -5.14 -11.17
CA LEU A 161 -4.13 -6.24 -10.29
C LEU A 161 -4.22 -7.60 -11.00
N THR A 162 -3.12 -8.35 -10.93
CA THR A 162 -3.04 -9.73 -11.44
C THR A 162 -2.58 -10.67 -10.33
N VAL A 163 -3.25 -11.80 -10.20
CA VAL A 163 -2.78 -12.91 -9.36
C VAL A 163 -2.01 -13.90 -10.23
N VAL A 164 -0.81 -14.27 -9.79
CA VAL A 164 0.03 -15.26 -10.48
C VAL A 164 0.00 -16.56 -9.68
N MET A 165 -0.31 -17.66 -10.35
CA MET A 165 -0.46 -18.97 -9.73
C MET A 165 0.16 -20.08 -10.56
N ASN A 166 0.55 -21.19 -9.91
CA ASN A 166 1.02 -22.39 -10.59
C ASN A 166 -0.15 -23.37 -10.83
N PRO A 167 -0.04 -24.34 -11.75
CA PRO A 167 -1.07 -25.34 -12.02
C PRO A 167 -1.10 -26.46 -10.95
N ASP A 168 -1.29 -26.09 -9.70
CA ASP A 168 -1.44 -27.01 -8.57
C ASP A 168 -2.57 -26.59 -7.62
N GLU A 169 -3.12 -27.55 -6.88
CA GLU A 169 -4.28 -27.34 -6.01
C GLU A 169 -4.01 -26.34 -4.88
N LEU A 170 -2.79 -26.32 -4.33
CA LEU A 170 -2.43 -25.41 -3.25
C LEU A 170 -2.38 -23.97 -3.76
N SER A 171 -1.79 -23.75 -4.93
CA SER A 171 -1.73 -22.44 -5.58
C SER A 171 -3.12 -21.95 -6.00
N LEU A 172 -4.01 -22.86 -6.43
CA LEU A 172 -5.42 -22.53 -6.68
C LEU A 172 -6.13 -22.08 -5.40
N ALA A 173 -6.02 -22.87 -4.33
CA ALA A 173 -6.66 -22.56 -3.05
C ALA A 173 -6.18 -21.21 -2.50
N GLU A 174 -4.89 -20.91 -2.60
CA GLU A 174 -4.34 -19.62 -2.18
C GLU A 174 -4.83 -18.47 -3.06
N SER A 175 -4.88 -18.65 -4.38
CA SER A 175 -5.37 -17.63 -5.32
C SER A 175 -6.84 -17.29 -5.08
N LEU A 176 -7.66 -18.28 -4.69
CA LEU A 176 -9.05 -18.05 -4.30
C LEU A 176 -9.16 -17.24 -3.01
N ARG A 177 -8.32 -17.54 -2.01
CA ARG A 177 -8.23 -16.73 -0.79
C ARG A 177 -7.83 -15.28 -1.11
N ILE A 178 -6.85 -15.08 -1.99
CA ILE A 178 -6.45 -13.73 -2.44
C ILE A 178 -7.63 -12.99 -3.03
N ARG A 179 -8.33 -13.62 -3.98
CA ARG A 179 -9.48 -13.02 -4.64
C ARG A 179 -10.53 -12.58 -3.63
N GLU A 180 -10.91 -13.47 -2.70
CA GLU A 180 -11.91 -13.16 -1.68
C GLU A 180 -11.49 -11.99 -0.78
N GLU A 181 -10.23 -11.92 -0.38
CA GLU A 181 -9.74 -10.79 0.42
C GLU A 181 -9.68 -9.49 -0.40
N LEU A 182 -9.25 -9.53 -1.66
CA LEU A 182 -9.26 -8.37 -2.55
C LEU A 182 -10.70 -7.84 -2.74
N ASP A 183 -11.67 -8.73 -2.95
CA ASP A 183 -13.09 -8.37 -3.08
C ASP A 183 -13.62 -7.68 -1.83
N ARG A 184 -13.29 -8.19 -0.63
CA ARG A 184 -13.65 -7.55 0.65
C ARG A 184 -13.03 -6.17 0.83
N LEU A 185 -11.83 -5.96 0.28
CA LEU A 185 -11.14 -4.68 0.29
C LEU A 185 -11.62 -3.72 -0.80
N GLY A 186 -12.52 -4.16 -1.69
CA GLY A 186 -12.96 -3.39 -2.85
C GLY A 186 -11.88 -3.24 -3.93
N LEU A 187 -10.84 -4.06 -3.88
CA LEU A 187 -9.76 -4.10 -4.86
C LEU A 187 -10.14 -5.05 -5.98
N ARG A 188 -10.35 -4.50 -7.18
CA ARG A 188 -10.79 -5.29 -8.32
C ARG A 188 -9.64 -6.07 -8.92
N LEU A 189 -9.65 -7.39 -8.75
CA LEU A 189 -8.83 -8.30 -9.54
C LEU A 189 -9.15 -8.13 -11.03
N ARG A 190 -8.14 -8.05 -11.89
CA ARG A 190 -8.33 -7.82 -13.33
C ARG A 190 -7.96 -9.01 -14.19
N SER A 191 -7.03 -9.85 -13.76
CA SER A 191 -6.66 -11.09 -14.45
C SER A 191 -6.00 -12.10 -13.52
N VAL A 192 -5.88 -13.33 -14.03
CA VAL A 192 -5.08 -14.40 -13.43
C VAL A 192 -4.04 -14.89 -14.42
N CYS A 193 -2.81 -15.07 -13.94
CA CYS A 193 -1.73 -15.71 -14.69
C CYS A 193 -1.58 -17.16 -14.21
N LEU A 194 -1.76 -18.12 -15.11
CA LEU A 194 -1.37 -19.50 -14.89
C LEU A 194 0.10 -19.67 -15.32
N ASN A 195 0.99 -19.55 -14.37
CA ASN A 195 2.43 -19.65 -14.55
C ASN A 195 2.91 -21.10 -14.54
N LYS A 196 3.99 -21.38 -15.28
CA LYS A 196 4.61 -22.71 -15.39
C LYS A 196 3.64 -23.79 -15.90
N ALA A 197 2.68 -23.40 -16.74
CA ALA A 197 1.83 -24.37 -17.42
C ALA A 197 2.67 -25.18 -18.43
N LEU A 198 2.30 -26.44 -18.68
CA LEU A 198 2.91 -27.15 -19.80
C LEU A 198 2.50 -26.47 -21.12
N PRO A 199 3.40 -26.38 -22.12
CA PRO A 199 3.05 -25.82 -23.41
C PRO A 199 1.83 -26.51 -24.00
N ALA A 200 0.87 -25.73 -24.50
CA ALA A 200 -0.42 -26.20 -25.01
C ALA A 200 -1.31 -26.95 -23.98
N ALA A 201 -1.05 -26.81 -22.68
CA ALA A 201 -1.95 -27.30 -21.65
C ALA A 201 -3.30 -26.58 -21.72
N ALA A 202 -4.38 -27.35 -21.64
CA ALA A 202 -5.70 -26.78 -21.43
C ALA A 202 -5.77 -26.12 -20.04
N ILE A 203 -6.51 -25.02 -19.95
CA ILE A 203 -6.84 -24.40 -18.66
C ILE A 203 -7.69 -25.42 -17.89
N PRO A 204 -7.31 -25.84 -16.67
CA PRO A 204 -8.09 -26.79 -15.89
C PRO A 204 -9.53 -26.29 -15.67
N ASP A 205 -10.53 -27.17 -15.79
CA ASP A 205 -11.94 -26.80 -15.64
C ASP A 205 -12.22 -26.11 -14.30
N ALA A 206 -11.63 -26.61 -13.22
CA ALA A 206 -11.74 -26.00 -11.90
C ALA A 206 -11.25 -24.53 -11.87
N LEU A 207 -10.20 -24.20 -12.62
CA LEU A 207 -9.69 -22.83 -12.72
C LEU A 207 -10.66 -21.97 -13.55
N SER A 208 -11.08 -22.48 -14.71
CA SER A 208 -12.05 -21.82 -15.58
C SER A 208 -13.38 -21.54 -14.89
N GLU A 209 -13.89 -22.48 -14.08
CA GLU A 209 -15.12 -22.31 -13.31
C GLU A 209 -14.97 -21.27 -12.21
N ARG A 210 -13.87 -21.36 -11.45
CA ARG A 210 -13.67 -20.52 -10.26
C ARG A 210 -13.27 -19.10 -10.63
N PHE A 211 -12.57 -18.88 -11.74
CA PHE A 211 -12.18 -17.56 -12.24
C PHE A 211 -12.90 -17.18 -13.54
N ARG A 212 -14.12 -17.70 -13.76
CA ARG A 212 -14.89 -17.48 -14.99
C ARG A 212 -15.10 -16.02 -15.39
N ASP A 213 -15.11 -15.12 -14.40
CA ASP A 213 -15.34 -13.68 -14.59
C ASP A 213 -14.02 -12.92 -14.85
N PHE A 214 -12.89 -13.62 -14.81
CA PHE A 214 -11.56 -13.05 -14.99
C PHE A 214 -10.88 -13.67 -16.21
N PRO A 215 -10.17 -12.84 -16.99
CA PRO A 215 -9.31 -13.32 -18.05
C PRO A 215 -8.14 -14.09 -17.44
N ILE A 216 -7.92 -15.30 -17.95
CA ILE A 216 -6.81 -16.17 -17.58
C ILE A 216 -5.83 -16.16 -18.74
N PHE A 217 -4.58 -15.78 -18.48
CA PHE A 217 -3.50 -15.92 -19.44
C PHE A 217 -2.47 -16.93 -18.94
N ILE A 218 -1.78 -17.58 -19.87
CA ILE A 218 -0.86 -18.68 -19.58
C ILE A 218 0.58 -18.19 -19.78
N SER A 219 1.45 -18.55 -18.86
CA SER A 219 2.90 -18.43 -18.99
C SER A 219 3.51 -19.82 -18.94
N ASP A 220 4.08 -20.25 -20.07
CA ASP A 220 4.59 -21.61 -20.25
C ASP A 220 5.83 -21.90 -19.40
N LEU A 221 5.94 -23.15 -18.94
CA LEU A 221 7.12 -23.68 -18.27
C LEU A 221 8.30 -23.73 -19.25
N ARG A 222 9.43 -23.13 -18.85
CA ARG A 222 10.69 -23.18 -19.59
C ARG A 222 11.72 -24.02 -18.86
N GLN A 223 12.20 -25.07 -19.53
CA GLN A 223 13.34 -25.85 -19.02
C GLN A 223 14.58 -24.94 -18.98
N GLY A 224 15.17 -24.77 -17.79
CA GLY A 224 16.34 -23.89 -17.57
C GLY A 224 16.01 -22.45 -17.13
N GLY A 225 14.72 -22.09 -17.06
CA GLY A 225 14.27 -20.74 -16.67
C GLY A 225 14.50 -19.67 -17.75
N ILE A 226 14.19 -18.42 -17.40
CA ILE A 226 14.45 -17.26 -18.27
C ILE A 226 15.87 -16.76 -17.95
N GLN A 227 16.77 -16.84 -18.93
CA GLN A 227 18.14 -16.36 -18.78
C GLN A 227 18.45 -15.24 -19.79
N GLY A 228 18.87 -14.09 -19.26
CA GLY A 228 19.20 -12.93 -20.07
C GLY A 228 18.02 -12.34 -20.86
N GLN A 229 18.32 -11.36 -21.70
CA GLN A 229 17.32 -10.69 -22.52
C GLN A 229 16.77 -11.59 -23.64
N GLU A 230 17.61 -12.46 -24.21
CA GLU A 230 17.18 -13.40 -25.26
C GLU A 230 16.15 -14.40 -24.73
N GLY A 231 16.34 -14.94 -23.52
CA GLY A 231 15.37 -15.83 -22.90
C GLY A 231 14.04 -15.12 -22.58
N LEU A 232 14.11 -13.83 -22.23
CA LEU A 232 12.92 -13.00 -21.96
C LEU A 232 12.16 -12.67 -23.24
N ALA A 233 12.87 -12.30 -24.32
CA ALA A 233 12.27 -11.97 -25.62
C ALA A 233 11.50 -13.15 -26.24
N GLN A 234 11.85 -14.37 -25.84
CA GLN A 234 11.16 -15.56 -26.30
C GLN A 234 9.85 -15.82 -25.53
N VAL A 235 9.58 -15.15 -24.41
CA VAL A 235 8.35 -15.35 -23.60
C VAL A 235 7.13 -14.94 -24.42
N ASP A 236 6.18 -15.86 -24.60
CA ASP A 236 4.92 -15.53 -25.26
C ASP A 236 4.06 -14.67 -24.32
N VAL A 237 3.95 -13.39 -24.66
CA VAL A 237 3.10 -12.43 -23.95
C VAL A 237 1.83 -12.10 -24.73
N SER A 238 1.56 -12.79 -25.84
CA SER A 238 0.43 -12.49 -26.74
C SER A 238 -0.92 -12.63 -26.04
N GLY A 239 -1.03 -13.53 -25.06
CA GLY A 239 -2.21 -13.65 -24.20
C GLY A 239 -2.41 -12.40 -23.33
N LEU A 240 -1.35 -11.92 -22.69
CA LEU A 240 -1.37 -10.74 -21.84
C LEU A 240 -1.62 -9.46 -22.64
N VAL A 241 -0.94 -9.27 -23.78
CA VAL A 241 -1.08 -8.07 -24.63
C VAL A 241 -2.49 -7.94 -25.19
N ARG A 242 -3.08 -9.04 -25.70
CA ARG A 242 -4.47 -9.04 -26.17
C ARG A 242 -5.44 -8.62 -25.06
N HIS A 243 -5.19 -9.07 -23.84
CA HIS A 243 -6.02 -8.75 -22.70
C HIS A 243 -5.89 -7.29 -22.27
N LEU A 244 -4.67 -6.77 -22.13
CA LEU A 244 -4.41 -5.37 -21.78
C LEU A 244 -4.95 -4.40 -22.83
N SER A 245 -4.94 -4.77 -24.12
CA SER A 245 -5.45 -3.92 -25.21
C SER A 245 -6.98 -3.82 -25.25
N GLN A 246 -7.69 -4.68 -24.52
CA GLN A 246 -9.16 -4.73 -24.44
C GLN A 246 -9.72 -4.15 -23.13
N SER A 247 -8.83 -3.80 -22.19
CA SER A 247 -9.15 -3.34 -20.82
C SER A 247 -9.13 -1.82 -20.70
#